data_AF-A0A8T7F1E0-F1
#
_entry.id   AF-A0A8T7F1E0-F1
#
_cell.length_a   1.000
_cell.length_b   1.000
_cell.length_c   1.000
_cell.angle_alpha   90.00
_cell.angle_beta   90.00
_cell.angle_gamma   90.00
#
_symmetry.space_group_name_H-M   'P 1'
#
loop_
_entity.id
_entity.type
_entity.pdbx_description
1 polymer ?
#
loop_
_entity_poly.entity_id
_entity_poly.type
_entity_poly.pdbx_seq_one_letter_code
_entity_poly.pdbx_strand_id
1 'polypeptide(L)'
;MFETTTTHTDLLSMLELNHLRLEAINLYDRCLAEGNLLPLERFIEQQLAYDPPQIQLLTDIANDLQQRLLTLKAYHFDIRQKIVVMFEEMYRLDVTHLMPADRLDDYHLLHPERVLMYVIEQGVSIEEDERMVLLEVLRASRETARRLYEDVLLTEKLHDMILDWIYALTVNSARAGWQIFEWSMKSDPKHIH
;
A
#
# COMPACT_ATOMS: atom_id res chain seq x y z
N MET A 1 24.55 -8.13 40.91
CA MET A 1 23.47 -7.14 41.06
C MET A 1 23.69 -6.04 40.03
N PHE A 2 23.48 -6.37 38.75
CA PHE A 2 23.58 -5.48 37.59
C PHE A 2 22.60 -6.03 36.53
N GLU A 3 21.31 -5.66 36.64
CA GLU A 3 20.25 -6.09 35.70
C GLU A 3 19.34 -4.93 35.26
N THR A 4 19.66 -3.68 35.57
CA THR A 4 18.75 -2.53 35.33
C THR A 4 19.13 -1.63 34.16
N THR A 5 20.27 -1.82 33.51
CA THR A 5 20.70 -0.98 32.37
C THR A 5 20.23 -1.50 31.01
N THR A 6 20.08 -2.82 30.86
CA THR A 6 19.70 -3.44 29.57
C THR A 6 18.27 -3.08 29.17
N THR A 7 17.34 -3.05 30.14
CA THR A 7 15.93 -2.72 29.89
C THR A 7 15.72 -1.28 29.45
N HIS A 8 16.52 -0.33 29.95
CA HIS A 8 16.39 1.08 29.55
C HIS A 8 16.92 1.34 28.13
N THR A 9 18.01 0.69 27.72
CA THR A 9 18.55 0.80 26.36
C THR A 9 17.62 0.17 25.33
N ASP A 10 17.03 -0.99 25.65
CA ASP A 10 16.06 -1.65 24.77
C ASP A 10 14.77 -0.81 24.62
N LEU A 11 14.28 -0.21 25.70
CA LEU A 11 13.11 0.68 25.65
C LEU A 11 13.36 1.95 24.83
N LEU A 12 14.54 2.57 24.95
CA LEU A 12 14.93 3.72 24.14
C LEU A 12 14.99 3.36 22.65
N SER A 13 15.59 2.21 22.31
CA SER A 13 15.65 1.74 20.92
C SER A 13 14.26 1.46 20.33
N MET A 14 13.33 0.92 21.12
CA MET A 14 11.95 0.69 20.68
C MET A 14 11.19 2.01 20.47
N LEU A 15 11.42 3.02 21.32
CA LEU A 15 10.78 4.33 21.16
C LEU A 15 11.30 5.04 19.91
N GLU A 16 12.60 4.96 19.64
CA GLU A 16 13.22 5.53 18.43
C GLU A 16 12.68 4.87 17.16
N LEU A 17 12.60 3.54 17.12
CA LEU A 17 12.02 2.80 15.98
C LEU A 17 10.55 3.18 15.74
N ASN A 18 9.76 3.30 16.81
CA ASN A 18 8.36 3.74 16.69
C ASN A 18 8.24 5.17 16.18
N HIS A 19 9.14 6.07 16.60
CA HIS A 19 9.16 7.44 16.08
C HIS A 19 9.46 7.48 14.58
N LEU A 20 10.48 6.75 14.14
CA LEU A 20 10.86 6.64 12.73
C LEU A 20 9.74 6.01 11.89
N ARG A 21 9.06 5.00 12.42
CA ARG A 21 7.89 4.39 11.78
C ARG A 21 6.78 5.42 11.58
N LEU A 22 6.44 6.20 12.61
CA LEU A 22 5.43 7.25 12.50
C LEU A 22 5.84 8.34 11.49
N GLU A 23 7.12 8.70 11.45
CA GLU A 23 7.65 9.64 10.45
C GLU A 23 7.48 9.09 9.03
N ALA A 24 7.83 7.82 8.80
CA ALA A 24 7.65 7.16 7.51
C ALA A 24 6.18 7.17 7.06
N ILE A 25 5.25 6.93 7.99
CA ILE A 25 3.81 6.97 7.71
C ILE A 25 3.34 8.39 7.37
N ASN A 26 3.81 9.40 8.10
CA ASN A 26 3.49 10.80 7.78
C ASN A 26 4.08 11.24 6.43
N LEU A 27 5.26 10.73 6.06
CA LEU A 27 5.84 10.93 4.75
C LEU A 27 5.00 10.27 3.66
N TYR A 28 4.58 9.03 3.88
CA TYR A 28 3.69 8.30 2.97
C TYR A 28 2.39 9.07 2.71
N ASP A 29 1.72 9.55 3.77
CA ASP A 29 0.46 10.28 3.64
C ASP A 29 0.63 11.57 2.81
N ARG A 30 1.76 12.27 2.97
CA ARG A 30 2.13 13.41 2.11
C ARG A 30 2.41 12.99 0.67
N CYS A 31 3.11 11.86 0.47
CA CYS A 31 3.42 11.36 -0.86
C CYS A 31 2.15 11.03 -1.65
N LEU A 32 1.12 10.46 -1.00
CA LEU A 32 -0.19 10.25 -1.62
C LEU A 32 -0.85 11.57 -2.00
N ALA A 33 -0.89 12.54 -1.07
CA ALA A 33 -1.51 13.84 -1.32
C ALA A 33 -0.84 14.62 -2.46
N GLU A 34 0.48 14.48 -2.62
CA GLU A 34 1.28 15.20 -3.62
C GLU A 34 1.54 14.39 -4.91
N GLY A 35 1.23 13.08 -4.92
CA GLY A 35 1.55 12.17 -6.02
C GLY A 35 3.06 11.97 -6.25
N ASN A 36 3.88 12.15 -5.21
CA ASN A 36 5.34 12.14 -5.30
C ASN A 36 5.99 11.30 -4.20
N LEU A 37 6.68 10.23 -4.56
CA LEU A 37 7.32 9.29 -3.62
C LEU A 37 8.69 9.76 -3.09
N LEU A 38 9.29 10.77 -3.71
CA LEU A 38 10.67 11.19 -3.42
C LEU A 38 10.96 11.47 -1.93
N PRO A 39 10.08 12.12 -1.15
CA PRO A 39 10.33 12.35 0.27
C PRO A 39 10.53 11.05 1.05
N LEU A 40 9.73 10.03 0.76
CA LEU A 40 9.81 8.74 1.44
C LEU A 40 10.94 7.88 0.90
N GLU A 41 11.22 7.89 -0.40
CA GLU A 41 12.39 7.24 -0.99
C GLU A 41 13.68 7.72 -0.30
N ARG A 42 13.85 9.03 -0.13
CA ARG A 42 15.00 9.62 0.59
C ARG A 42 15.07 9.21 2.06
N PHE A 43 13.92 9.13 2.73
CA PHE A 43 13.88 8.65 4.10
C PHE A 43 14.37 7.21 4.20
N ILE A 44 13.92 6.33 3.30
CA ILE A 44 14.37 4.93 3.25
C ILE A 44 15.87 4.85 2.96
N GLU A 45 16.38 5.62 1.99
CA GLU A 45 17.82 5.72 1.70
C GLU A 45 18.65 6.11 2.94
N GLN A 46 18.16 7.05 3.75
CA GLN A 46 18.82 7.43 5.01
C GLN A 46 18.86 6.27 6.00
N GLN A 47 17.79 5.47 6.10
CA GLN A 47 17.77 4.29 6.98
C GLN A 47 18.72 3.19 6.50
N LEU A 48 18.91 3.06 5.18
CA LEU A 48 19.86 2.12 4.57
C LEU A 48 21.33 2.50 4.82
N ALA A 49 21.62 3.78 5.08
CA ALA A 49 22.98 4.27 5.32
C ALA A 49 23.50 3.99 6.75
N TYR A 50 22.65 3.52 7.67
CA TYR A 50 23.07 3.11 9.01
C TYR A 50 23.89 1.82 8.97
N ASP A 51 24.83 1.68 9.91
CA ASP A 51 25.61 0.46 10.12
C ASP A 51 25.45 -0.04 11.56
N PRO A 52 24.67 -1.12 11.81
CA PRO A 52 23.96 -1.93 10.82
C PRO A 52 22.67 -1.27 10.29
N PRO A 53 22.22 -1.62 9.06
CA PRO A 53 20.94 -1.14 8.53
C PRO A 53 19.74 -1.55 9.38
N GLN A 54 18.75 -0.69 9.49
CA GLN A 54 17.57 -0.90 10.34
C GLN A 54 16.51 -1.82 9.68
N ILE A 55 16.84 -3.11 9.49
CA ILE A 55 15.96 -4.09 8.80
C ILE A 55 14.59 -4.20 9.47
N GLN A 56 14.54 -4.15 10.81
CA GLN A 56 13.29 -4.21 11.55
C GLN A 56 12.35 -3.05 11.20
N LEU A 57 12.86 -1.82 11.14
CA LEU A 57 12.10 -0.64 10.75
C LEU A 57 11.53 -0.79 9.33
N LEU A 58 12.35 -1.22 8.37
CA LEU A 58 11.91 -1.43 6.99
C LEU A 58 10.80 -2.49 6.90
N THR A 59 10.92 -3.56 7.69
CA THR A 59 9.91 -4.63 7.77
C THR A 59 8.60 -4.10 8.32
N ASP A 60 8.65 -3.29 9.39
CA ASP A 60 7.46 -2.69 9.98
C ASP A 60 6.78 -1.71 9.02
N ILE A 61 7.55 -0.90 8.29
CA ILE A 61 7.02 -0.01 7.24
C ILE A 61 6.37 -0.83 6.11
N ALA A 62 7.02 -1.90 5.63
CA ALA A 62 6.45 -2.76 4.59
C ALA A 62 5.12 -3.37 5.04
N ASN A 63 5.03 -3.85 6.28
CA ASN A 63 3.79 -4.39 6.84
C ASN A 63 2.67 -3.32 6.88
N ASP A 64 2.99 -2.09 7.28
CA ASP A 64 2.02 -0.99 7.29
C ASP A 64 1.52 -0.65 5.88
N LEU A 65 2.43 -0.60 4.90
CA LEU A 65 2.07 -0.35 3.51
C LEU A 65 1.19 -1.48 2.95
N GLN A 66 1.49 -2.73 3.27
CA GLN A 66 0.67 -3.86 2.87
C GLN A 66 -0.75 -3.76 3.46
N GLN A 67 -0.89 -3.39 4.74
CA GLN A 67 -2.21 -3.19 5.34
C GLN A 67 -2.97 -2.02 4.70
N ARG A 68 -2.28 -0.92 4.39
CA ARG A 68 -2.87 0.24 3.70
C ARG A 68 -3.30 -0.11 2.28
N LEU A 69 -2.49 -0.88 1.56
CA LEU A 69 -2.82 -1.37 0.22
C LEU A 69 -4.11 -2.21 0.22
N LEU A 70 -4.23 -3.14 1.17
CA LEU A 70 -5.46 -3.93 1.35
C LEU A 70 -6.66 -3.02 1.65
N THR A 71 -6.47 -2.00 2.49
CA THR A 71 -7.51 -1.03 2.82
C THR A 71 -7.95 -0.22 1.59
N LEU A 72 -7.01 0.25 0.77
CA LEU A 72 -7.29 0.99 -0.46
C LEU A 72 -8.07 0.13 -1.46
N LYS A 73 -7.67 -1.13 -1.66
CA LYS A 73 -8.36 -2.08 -2.54
C LYS A 73 -9.78 -2.38 -2.06
N ALA A 74 -9.96 -2.59 -0.74
CA ALA A 74 -11.27 -2.77 -0.14
C ALA A 74 -12.15 -1.53 -0.36
N TYR A 75 -11.61 -0.33 -0.14
CA TYR A 75 -12.36 0.90 -0.35
C TYR A 75 -12.74 1.11 -1.82
N HIS A 76 -11.85 0.76 -2.75
CA HIS A 76 -12.14 0.80 -4.18
C HIS A 76 -13.32 -0.13 -4.54
N PHE A 77 -13.35 -1.33 -3.96
CA PHE A 77 -14.46 -2.28 -4.11
C PHE A 77 -15.77 -1.71 -3.54
N ASP A 78 -15.72 -1.08 -2.37
CA ASP A 78 -16.89 -0.48 -1.73
C ASP A 78 -17.50 0.64 -2.57
N ILE A 79 -16.68 1.49 -3.22
CA ILE A 79 -17.20 2.54 -4.12
C ILE A 79 -17.96 1.92 -5.30
N ARG A 80 -17.40 0.87 -5.91
CA ARG A 80 -18.09 0.12 -6.97
C ARG A 80 -19.38 -0.49 -6.46
N GLN A 81 -19.36 -1.13 -5.29
CA GLN A 81 -20.53 -1.81 -4.73
C GLN A 81 -21.66 -0.84 -4.40
N LYS A 82 -21.33 0.35 -3.87
CA LYS A 82 -22.33 1.42 -3.61
C LYS A 82 -23.09 1.81 -4.88
N ILE A 83 -22.40 1.93 -6.01
CA ILE A 83 -23.06 2.25 -7.28
C ILE A 83 -23.94 1.10 -7.75
N VAL A 84 -23.47 -0.14 -7.71
CA VAL A 84 -24.29 -1.31 -8.08
C VAL A 84 -25.56 -1.40 -7.23
N VAL A 85 -25.43 -1.31 -5.90
CA VAL A 85 -26.57 -1.36 -4.97
C VAL A 85 -27.54 -0.21 -5.22
N MET A 86 -27.04 1.00 -5.46
CA MET A 86 -27.89 2.15 -5.80
C MET A 86 -28.75 1.87 -7.04
N PHE A 87 -28.17 1.29 -8.10
CA PHE A 87 -28.94 0.94 -9.31
C PHE A 87 -29.95 -0.17 -9.07
N GLU A 88 -29.59 -1.17 -8.28
CA GLU A 88 -30.47 -2.28 -7.92
C GLU A 88 -31.65 -1.83 -7.05
N GLU A 89 -31.40 -0.94 -6.07
CA GLU A 89 -32.43 -0.46 -5.14
C GLU A 89 -33.36 0.57 -5.77
N MET A 90 -32.81 1.55 -6.50
CA MET A 90 -33.59 2.67 -7.05
C MET A 90 -34.27 2.32 -8.37
N TYR A 91 -33.61 1.54 -9.23
CA TYR A 91 -34.07 1.28 -10.60
C TYR A 91 -34.35 -0.19 -10.88
N ARG A 92 -34.17 -1.09 -9.90
CA ARG A 92 -34.31 -2.55 -10.07
C ARG A 92 -33.44 -3.09 -11.21
N LEU A 93 -32.28 -2.47 -11.42
CA LEU A 93 -31.40 -2.76 -12.53
C LEU A 93 -30.05 -3.28 -12.04
N ASP A 94 -29.63 -4.45 -12.54
CA ASP A 94 -28.27 -4.94 -12.32
C ASP A 94 -27.30 -4.36 -13.36
N VAL A 95 -26.36 -3.55 -12.86
CA VAL A 95 -25.28 -2.94 -13.66
C VAL A 95 -23.92 -3.62 -13.45
N THR A 96 -23.88 -4.78 -12.77
CA THR A 96 -22.65 -5.50 -12.41
C THR A 96 -21.74 -5.78 -13.60
N HIS A 97 -22.32 -6.12 -14.75
CA HIS A 97 -21.57 -6.42 -15.98
C HIS A 97 -20.86 -5.20 -16.59
N LEU A 98 -21.30 -3.97 -16.28
CA LEU A 98 -20.64 -2.73 -16.71
C LEU A 98 -19.44 -2.36 -15.83
N MET A 99 -19.43 -2.86 -14.60
CA MET A 99 -18.39 -2.60 -13.59
C MET A 99 -18.04 -3.92 -12.87
N PRO A 100 -17.39 -4.86 -13.56
CA PRO A 100 -17.19 -6.20 -13.02
C PRO A 100 -16.14 -6.17 -11.90
N ALA A 101 -16.36 -6.96 -10.85
CA ALA A 101 -15.55 -6.93 -9.63
C ALA A 101 -14.12 -7.47 -9.81
N ASP A 102 -13.90 -8.34 -10.80
CA ASP A 102 -12.59 -8.90 -11.16
C ASP A 102 -11.72 -7.91 -11.96
N ARG A 103 -12.29 -6.81 -12.45
CA ARG A 103 -11.58 -5.73 -13.15
C ARG A 103 -11.80 -4.41 -12.46
N LEU A 104 -11.65 -4.42 -11.14
CA LEU A 104 -11.84 -3.24 -10.32
C LEU A 104 -10.89 -2.11 -10.75
N ASP A 105 -9.67 -2.45 -11.16
CA ASP A 105 -8.68 -1.50 -11.68
C ASP A 105 -9.18 -0.73 -12.90
N ASP A 106 -10.09 -1.28 -13.71
CA ASP A 106 -10.65 -0.61 -14.88
C ASP A 106 -11.81 0.34 -14.52
N TYR A 107 -12.27 0.37 -13.27
CA TYR A 107 -13.47 1.13 -12.90
C TYR A 107 -13.33 2.64 -13.14
N HIS A 108 -12.12 3.18 -12.98
CA HIS A 108 -11.84 4.58 -13.30
C HIS A 108 -11.97 4.92 -14.80
N LEU A 109 -11.97 3.90 -15.68
CA LEU A 109 -12.18 4.03 -17.13
C LEU A 109 -13.66 3.98 -17.53
N LEU A 110 -14.57 3.77 -16.57
CA LEU A 110 -16.00 3.74 -16.83
C LEU A 110 -16.46 5.08 -17.45
N HIS A 111 -17.29 5.01 -18.48
CA HIS A 111 -17.95 6.18 -19.05
C HIS A 111 -19.35 6.33 -18.43
N PRO A 112 -19.59 7.32 -17.56
CA PRO A 112 -20.90 7.55 -16.93
C PRO A 112 -22.05 7.60 -17.94
N GLU A 113 -21.82 8.21 -19.09
CA GLU A 113 -22.81 8.34 -20.15
C GLU A 113 -23.23 6.99 -20.73
N ARG A 114 -22.33 5.99 -20.80
CA ARG A 114 -22.66 4.64 -21.25
C ARG A 114 -23.53 3.89 -20.26
N VAL A 115 -23.32 4.11 -18.96
CA VAL A 115 -24.17 3.52 -17.92
C VAL A 115 -25.59 4.08 -18.03
N LEU A 116 -25.73 5.40 -18.21
CA LEU A 116 -27.04 6.02 -18.42
C LEU A 116 -27.72 5.52 -19.69
N MET A 117 -26.98 5.40 -20.80
CA MET A 117 -27.52 4.84 -22.03
C MET A 117 -28.06 3.43 -21.81
N TYR A 118 -27.30 2.57 -21.11
CA TYR A 118 -27.76 1.23 -20.76
C TYR A 118 -29.06 1.27 -19.95
N VAL A 119 -29.16 2.15 -18.95
CA VAL A 119 -30.37 2.25 -18.12
C VAL A 119 -31.61 2.65 -18.95
N ILE A 120 -31.45 3.59 -19.88
CA ILE A 120 -32.51 4.01 -20.82
C ILE A 120 -32.88 2.86 -21.77
N GLU A 121 -31.91 2.12 -22.29
CA GLU A 121 -32.12 0.96 -23.17
C GLU A 121 -32.88 -0.18 -22.48
N GLN A 122 -32.76 -0.29 -21.16
CA GLN A 122 -33.53 -1.24 -20.33
C GLN A 122 -34.96 -0.76 -20.05
N GLY A 123 -35.39 0.37 -20.61
CA GLY A 123 -36.75 0.89 -20.50
C GLY A 123 -37.06 1.61 -19.19
N VAL A 124 -36.03 1.94 -18.40
CA VAL A 124 -36.21 2.74 -17.17
C VAL A 124 -36.48 4.19 -17.57
N SER A 125 -37.65 4.71 -17.18
CA SER A 125 -37.98 6.12 -17.35
C SER A 125 -37.33 6.93 -16.25
N ILE A 126 -36.42 7.83 -16.61
CA ILE A 126 -35.71 8.73 -15.69
C ILE A 126 -36.06 10.17 -16.08
N GLU A 127 -36.46 10.98 -15.09
CA GLU A 127 -36.69 12.41 -15.31
C GLU A 127 -35.38 13.15 -15.59
N GLU A 128 -35.40 14.25 -16.34
CA GLU A 128 -34.17 14.94 -16.74
C GLU A 128 -33.35 15.43 -15.54
N ASP A 129 -34.00 15.91 -14.47
CA ASP A 129 -33.32 16.33 -13.24
C ASP A 129 -32.65 15.14 -12.52
N GLU A 130 -33.33 14.00 -12.46
CA GLU A 130 -32.79 12.77 -11.88
C GLU A 130 -31.61 12.23 -12.69
N ARG A 131 -31.71 12.29 -14.02
CA ARG A 131 -30.63 11.90 -14.94
C ARG A 131 -29.38 12.74 -14.71
N MET A 132 -29.53 14.05 -14.51
CA MET A 132 -28.42 14.95 -14.22
C MET A 132 -27.76 14.60 -12.88
N VAL A 133 -28.55 14.32 -11.84
CA VAL A 133 -28.02 13.88 -10.53
C VAL A 133 -27.26 12.56 -10.65
N LEU A 134 -27.83 11.58 -11.35
CA LEU A 134 -27.21 10.27 -11.54
C LEU A 134 -25.88 10.37 -12.31
N LEU A 135 -25.82 11.23 -13.32
CA LEU A 135 -24.60 11.50 -14.06
C LEU A 135 -23.50 12.07 -13.16
N GLU A 136 -23.84 13.02 -12.30
CA GLU A 136 -22.89 13.62 -11.36
C GLU A 136 -22.42 12.60 -10.31
N VAL A 137 -23.31 11.75 -9.80
CA VAL A 137 -22.94 10.66 -8.88
C VAL A 137 -21.96 9.70 -9.54
N LEU A 138 -22.20 9.29 -10.78
CA LEU A 138 -21.31 8.42 -11.55
C LEU A 138 -19.95 9.07 -11.86
N ARG A 139 -19.94 10.38 -12.15
CA ARG A 139 -18.69 11.13 -12.36
C ARG A 139 -17.87 11.22 -11.09
N ALA A 140 -18.52 11.53 -9.96
CA ALA A 140 -17.88 11.61 -8.66
C ALA A 140 -17.34 10.24 -8.21
N SER A 141 -18.08 9.15 -8.44
CA SER A 141 -17.61 7.81 -8.10
C SER A 141 -16.42 7.39 -8.96
N ARG A 142 -16.44 7.69 -10.27
CA ARG A 142 -15.31 7.43 -11.18
C ARG A 142 -14.07 8.23 -10.78
N GLU A 143 -14.22 9.51 -10.46
CA GLU A 143 -13.10 10.35 -10.02
C GLU A 143 -12.50 9.84 -8.70
N THR A 144 -13.35 9.37 -7.78
CA THR A 144 -12.89 8.72 -6.55
C THR A 144 -12.13 7.43 -6.87
N ALA A 145 -12.64 6.59 -7.77
CA ALA A 145 -11.98 5.38 -8.24
C ALA A 145 -10.61 5.67 -8.88
N ARG A 146 -10.51 6.73 -9.70
CA ARG A 146 -9.25 7.17 -10.31
C ARG A 146 -8.19 7.48 -9.26
N ARG A 147 -8.54 8.26 -8.24
CA ARG A 147 -7.60 8.60 -7.15
C ARG A 147 -7.19 7.37 -6.36
N LEU A 148 -8.13 6.49 -6.03
CA LEU A 148 -7.82 5.24 -5.34
C LEU A 148 -6.90 4.33 -6.16
N TYR A 149 -7.10 4.26 -7.48
CA TYR A 149 -6.21 3.53 -8.36
C TYR A 149 -4.79 4.11 -8.36
N GLU A 150 -4.66 5.43 -8.43
CA GLU A 150 -3.36 6.12 -8.32
C GLU A 150 -2.68 5.85 -6.97
N ASP A 151 -3.43 5.93 -5.86
CA ASP A 151 -2.92 5.63 -4.52
C ASP A 151 -2.48 4.17 -4.39
N VAL A 152 -3.23 3.23 -4.96
CA VAL A 152 -2.88 1.80 -5.00
C VAL A 152 -1.54 1.60 -5.73
N LEU A 153 -1.38 2.18 -6.92
CA LEU A 153 -0.15 2.05 -7.71
C LEU A 153 1.07 2.64 -6.97
N LEU A 154 0.91 3.80 -6.35
CA LEU A 154 1.98 4.44 -5.58
C LEU A 154 2.38 3.58 -4.37
N THR A 155 1.40 3.03 -3.66
CA THR A 155 1.61 2.18 -2.50
C THR A 155 2.29 0.87 -2.87
N GLU A 156 1.85 0.21 -3.95
CA GLU A 156 2.46 -1.02 -4.46
C GLU A 156 3.93 -0.80 -4.83
N LYS A 157 4.21 0.25 -5.63
CA LYS A 157 5.57 0.59 -6.03
C LYS A 157 6.50 0.78 -4.82
N LEU A 158 6.02 1.49 -3.80
CA LEU A 158 6.79 1.75 -2.60
C LEU A 158 7.00 0.49 -1.76
N HIS A 159 5.96 -0.31 -1.58
CA HIS A 159 6.02 -1.57 -0.86
C HIS A 159 7.04 -2.53 -1.50
N ASP A 160 6.98 -2.69 -2.82
CA ASP A 160 7.89 -3.56 -3.57
C ASP A 160 9.34 -3.07 -3.46
N MET A 161 9.58 -1.76 -3.57
CA MET A 161 10.90 -1.18 -3.36
C MET A 161 11.47 -1.50 -1.97
N ILE A 162 10.66 -1.40 -0.91
CA ILE A 162 11.12 -1.70 0.46
C ILE A 162 11.40 -3.20 0.61
N LEU A 163 10.57 -4.08 0.06
CA LEU A 163 10.80 -5.53 0.09
C LEU A 163 12.09 -5.92 -0.64
N ASP A 164 12.38 -5.30 -1.78
CA ASP A 164 13.63 -5.52 -2.53
C ASP A 164 14.86 -5.17 -1.67
N TRP A 165 14.80 -4.05 -0.95
CA TRP A 165 15.87 -3.66 -0.02
C TRP A 165 16.01 -4.62 1.16
N ILE A 166 14.91 -5.04 1.79
CA ILE A 166 14.93 -6.02 2.88
C ILE A 166 15.58 -7.32 2.41
N TYR A 167 15.20 -7.81 1.22
CA TYR A 167 15.78 -9.01 0.64
C TYR A 167 17.29 -8.86 0.41
N ALA A 168 17.71 -7.76 -0.22
CA ALA A 168 19.13 -7.48 -0.47
C ALA A 168 19.96 -7.43 0.82
N LEU A 169 19.46 -6.76 1.86
CA LEU A 169 20.12 -6.65 3.16
C LEU A 169 20.20 -7.99 3.90
N THR A 170 19.16 -8.81 3.81
CA THR A 170 19.12 -10.14 4.42
C THR A 170 20.16 -11.07 3.78
N VAL A 171 20.26 -11.05 2.44
CA VAL A 171 21.28 -11.82 1.70
C VAL A 171 22.70 -11.35 2.06
N ASN A 172 22.93 -10.05 2.16
CA ASN A 172 24.24 -9.50 2.54
C ASN A 172 24.63 -9.88 3.97
N SER A 173 23.69 -9.79 4.91
CA SER A 173 23.90 -10.22 6.30
C SER A 173 24.24 -11.71 6.40
N ALA A 174 23.51 -12.57 5.67
CA ALA A 174 23.79 -14.01 5.63
C ALA A 174 25.19 -14.32 5.07
N ARG A 175 25.60 -13.62 4.00
CA ARG A 175 26.94 -13.78 3.41
C ARG A 175 28.05 -13.34 4.35
N ALA A 176 27.89 -12.21 5.03
CA ALA A 176 28.86 -11.74 6.02
C ALA A 176 29.02 -12.74 7.18
N GLY A 177 27.90 -13.29 7.67
CA GLY A 177 27.90 -14.33 8.69
C GLY A 177 28.66 -15.60 8.26
N TRP A 178 28.46 -16.06 7.02
CA TRP A 178 29.21 -17.20 6.48
C TRP A 178 30.70 -16.95 6.36
N GLN A 179 31.13 -15.76 5.93
CA GLN A 179 32.56 -15.43 5.83
C GLN A 179 33.25 -15.43 7.21
N ILE A 180 32.58 -14.89 8.24
CA ILE A 180 33.08 -14.89 9.62
C ILE A 180 33.18 -16.33 10.14
N PHE A 181 32.17 -17.17 9.87
CA PHE A 181 32.16 -18.56 10.27
C PHE A 181 33.25 -19.39 9.56
N GLU A 182 33.44 -19.21 8.26
CA GLU A 182 34.50 -19.88 7.49
C GLU A 182 35.89 -19.46 7.97
N TRP A 183 36.09 -18.17 8.28
CA TRP A 183 37.34 -17.69 8.87
C TRP A 183 37.60 -18.30 10.25
N SER A 184 36.57 -18.38 11.10
CA SER A 184 36.65 -19.04 12.42
C SER A 184 37.06 -20.52 12.30
N MET A 185 36.49 -21.25 11.34
CA MET A 185 36.87 -22.66 11.08
C MET A 185 38.30 -22.83 10.57
N LYS A 186 38.79 -21.94 9.70
CA LYS A 186 40.16 -22.02 9.16
C LYS A 186 41.23 -21.59 10.16
N SER A 187 40.84 -20.82 11.19
CA SER A 187 41.77 -20.22 12.15
C SER A 187 41.99 -21.07 13.41
N ASP A 188 41.27 -22.19 13.59
CA ASP A 188 41.45 -23.10 14.71
C ASP A 188 42.40 -24.27 14.33
N PRO A 189 43.67 -24.30 14.79
CA PRO A 189 44.68 -25.27 14.34
C PRO A 189 44.53 -26.66 14.98
N LYS A 190 43.46 -26.93 15.73
CA LYS A 190 43.36 -28.11 16.62
C LYS A 190 42.82 -29.39 15.98
N HIS A 191 42.57 -29.42 14.67
CA HIS A 191 42.08 -30.61 13.97
C HIS A 191 43.02 -31.06 12.83
N ILE A 192 44.32 -31.17 13.12
CA ILE A 192 45.24 -32.02 12.35
C ILE A 192 45.91 -32.99 13.31
N HIS A 193 45.24 -34.12 13.59
CA HIS A 193 45.86 -35.36 14.06
C HIS A 193 45.01 -36.54 13.62
#